data_AF-A0AAW9IEA1-F1
#
_entry.id   AF-A0AAW9IEA1-F1
#
_cell.length_a   1.000
_cell.length_b   1.000
_cell.length_c   1.000
_cell.angle_alpha   90.00
_cell.angle_beta   90.00
_cell.angle_gamma   90.00
#
_symmetry.space_group_name_H-M   'P 1'
#
loop_
_entity.id
_entity.type
_entity.pdbx_description
1 polymer ?
#
loop_
_entity_poly.entity_id
_entity_poly.type
_entity_poly.pdbx_seq_one_letter_code
_entity_poly.pdbx_strand_id
1 'polypeptide(L)'
;ELDVAEKVAASGVKKVKIRSVFTCKCKVGVCSKCYGMNMATAQKINIGEAVGIIAAQSIGEPGTQLTMRTFHTGGVVGADITQGLPRVEELFEARKPKGLAIVSEITGTVKIEETKKKRTVFVTSNDGEERS
;
A
#
# COMPACT_ATOMS: atom_id res chain seq x y z
N GLU A 1 11.90 -28.72 -5.89
CA GLU A 1 10.52 -29.14 -5.55
C GLU A 1 9.56 -28.13 -6.15
N LEU A 2 8.51 -28.59 -6.83
CA LEU A 2 7.46 -27.70 -7.37
C LEU A 2 6.77 -27.00 -6.19
N ASP A 3 6.94 -25.69 -6.16
CA ASP A 3 6.54 -24.79 -5.08
C ASP A 3 5.02 -24.89 -4.86
N VAL A 4 4.56 -24.93 -3.61
CA VAL A 4 3.13 -25.05 -3.26
C VAL A 4 2.32 -23.95 -3.94
N ALA A 5 2.94 -22.79 -4.16
CA ALA A 5 2.41 -21.67 -4.91
C ALA A 5 2.01 -22.02 -6.35
N GLU A 6 2.83 -22.77 -7.10
CA GLU A 6 2.55 -23.15 -8.49
C GLU A 6 1.37 -24.12 -8.59
N LYS A 7 1.26 -25.05 -7.65
CA LYS A 7 0.11 -25.98 -7.56
C LYS A 7 -1.19 -25.23 -7.25
N VAL A 8 -1.12 -24.23 -6.36
CA VAL A 8 -2.26 -23.38 -6.04
C VAL A 8 -2.63 -22.48 -7.23
N ALA A 9 -1.66 -21.95 -7.96
CA ALA A 9 -1.89 -21.16 -9.17
C ALA A 9 -2.56 -21.99 -10.28
N ALA A 10 -2.09 -23.22 -10.50
CA ALA A 10 -2.66 -24.15 -11.47
C ALA A 10 -4.09 -24.60 -11.11
N SER A 11 -4.45 -24.59 -9.82
CA SER A 11 -5.80 -24.96 -9.35
C SER A 11 -6.88 -23.91 -9.64
N GLY A 12 -6.53 -22.77 -10.26
CA GLY A 12 -7.50 -21.73 -10.66
C GLY A 12 -8.05 -20.88 -9.51
N VAL A 13 -7.48 -21.01 -8.31
CA VAL A 13 -7.90 -20.25 -7.12
C VAL A 13 -7.48 -18.78 -7.25
N LYS A 14 -8.45 -17.87 -7.27
CA LYS A 14 -8.20 -16.41 -7.42
C LYS A 14 -7.85 -15.67 -6.14
N LYS A 15 -8.18 -16.23 -4.96
CA LYS A 15 -7.97 -15.60 -3.65
C LYS A 15 -7.59 -16.66 -2.62
N VAL A 16 -6.57 -16.36 -1.82
CA VAL A 16 -6.09 -17.23 -0.74
C VAL A 16 -6.01 -16.43 0.56
N LYS A 17 -6.48 -17.02 1.65
CA LYS A 17 -6.36 -16.41 2.98
C LYS A 17 -5.01 -16.77 3.57
N ILE A 18 -4.17 -15.76 3.79
CA ILE A 18 -2.85 -15.90 4.40
C ILE A 18 -2.81 -15.28 5.79
N ARG A 19 -1.85 -15.71 6.61
CA ARG A 19 -1.52 -15.03 7.85
C ARG A 19 -0.62 -13.84 7.53
N SER A 20 -0.84 -12.73 8.23
CA SER A 20 -0.04 -11.52 8.07
C SER A 20 0.19 -10.84 9.42
N VAL A 21 1.27 -10.06 9.49
CA VAL A 21 1.61 -9.21 10.64
C VAL A 21 0.50 -8.22 10.99
N PHE A 22 -0.28 -7.75 10.00
CA PHE A 22 -1.44 -6.85 10.22
C PHE A 22 -2.53 -7.45 11.11
N THR A 23 -2.63 -8.78 11.17
CA THR A 23 -3.66 -9.50 11.93
C THR A 23 -3.09 -10.21 13.16
N CYS A 24 -1.83 -9.93 13.51
CA CYS A 24 -1.17 -10.57 14.64
C CYS A 24 -1.72 -10.01 15.97
N LYS A 25 -2.03 -10.91 16.91
CA LYS A 25 -2.55 -10.55 18.24
C LYS A 25 -1.47 -10.42 19.32
N CYS A 26 -0.19 -10.47 18.93
CA CYS A 26 0.92 -10.31 19.87
C CYS A 26 0.99 -8.86 20.35
N LYS A 27 1.07 -8.65 21.67
CA LYS A 27 1.17 -7.31 22.26
C LYS A 27 2.50 -6.62 21.97
N VAL A 28 3.59 -7.39 21.96
CA VAL A 28 4.95 -6.91 21.69
C VAL A 28 5.56 -7.83 20.64
N GLY A 29 5.98 -7.24 19.52
CA GLY A 29 6.54 -7.98 18.39
C GLY A 29 5.50 -8.77 17.58
N VAL A 30 5.96 -9.80 16.88
CA VAL A 30 5.17 -10.58 15.94
C VAL A 30 5.43 -12.07 16.16
N CYS A 31 4.38 -12.91 16.11
CA CYS A 31 4.58 -14.36 16.22
C CYS A 31 5.19 -14.97 14.95
N SER A 32 5.96 -16.05 15.11
CA SER A 32 6.61 -16.76 14.00
C SER A 32 5.65 -17.23 12.91
N LYS A 33 4.40 -17.56 13.27
CA LYS A 33 3.39 -18.01 12.30
C LYS A 33 2.79 -16.87 11.47
N CYS A 34 2.77 -15.64 11.98
CA CYS A 34 2.28 -14.47 11.25
C CYS A 34 3.38 -13.78 10.44
N TYR A 35 4.62 -13.87 10.91
CA TYR A 35 5.79 -13.43 10.14
C TYR A 35 6.09 -14.43 9.00
N GLY A 36 6.13 -15.72 9.31
CA GLY A 36 6.35 -16.79 8.34
C GLY A 36 7.82 -17.20 8.24
N MET A 37 8.42 -16.88 7.09
CA MET A 37 9.73 -17.37 6.67
C MET A 37 10.78 -16.27 6.77
N ASN A 38 11.97 -16.64 7.22
CA ASN A 38 13.14 -15.80 7.12
C ASN A 38 13.66 -15.84 5.68
N MET A 39 13.75 -14.68 5.03
CA MET A 39 14.21 -14.57 3.64
C MET A 39 15.69 -14.88 3.47
N ALA A 40 16.52 -14.72 4.51
CA ALA A 40 17.96 -14.98 4.44
C ALA A 40 18.27 -16.48 4.49
N THR A 41 17.55 -17.24 5.30
CA THR A 41 17.80 -18.69 5.50
C THR A 41 16.82 -19.58 4.75
N ALA A 42 15.77 -19.02 4.16
CA ALA A 42 14.67 -19.75 3.55
C ALA A 42 14.07 -20.82 4.50
N GLN A 43 14.02 -20.51 5.79
CA GLN A 43 13.44 -21.37 6.83
C GLN A 43 12.46 -20.58 7.67
N LYS A 44 11.71 -21.27 8.53
CA LYS A 44 10.81 -20.61 9.48
C LYS A 44 11.63 -19.68 10.40
N ILE A 45 11.10 -18.49 10.67
CA ILE A 45 11.77 -17.50 11.51
C ILE A 45 12.04 -18.02 12.94
N ASN A 46 13.20 -17.68 13.49
CA ASN A 46 13.57 -18.02 14.85
C ASN A 46 12.97 -17.02 15.85
N ILE A 47 12.72 -17.49 17.07
CA ILE A 47 12.22 -16.62 18.14
C ILE A 47 13.37 -15.73 18.63
N GLY A 48 13.10 -14.43 18.75
CA GLY A 48 14.09 -13.43 19.18
C GLY A 48 14.79 -12.70 18.03
N GLU A 49 14.45 -13.01 16.77
CA GLU A 49 15.03 -12.34 15.62
C GLU A 49 14.54 -10.89 15.48
N ALA A 50 15.47 -9.98 15.19
CA ALA A 50 15.21 -8.53 15.13
C ALA A 50 14.56 -8.10 13.81
N VAL A 51 13.37 -8.64 13.53
CA VAL A 51 12.64 -8.43 12.26
C VAL A 51 12.33 -6.97 11.95
N GLY A 52 12.20 -6.10 12.98
CA GLY A 52 11.98 -4.67 12.81
C GLY A 52 13.18 -3.93 12.23
N ILE A 53 14.40 -4.26 12.68
CA ILE A 53 15.64 -3.66 12.16
C ILE A 53 15.87 -4.09 10.72
N ILE A 54 15.67 -5.39 10.45
CA ILE A 54 15.80 -5.96 9.10
C ILE A 54 14.83 -5.26 8.15
N ALA A 55 13.57 -5.06 8.56
CA ALA A 55 12.58 -4.35 7.75
C ALA A 55 12.97 -2.89 7.50
N ALA A 56 13.44 -2.17 8.53
CA ALA A 56 13.86 -0.79 8.42
C ALA A 56 15.03 -0.62 7.43
N GLN A 57 16.05 -1.48 7.52
CA GLN A 57 17.19 -1.46 6.60
C GLN A 57 16.77 -1.81 5.17
N SER A 58 15.95 -2.86 5.00
CA SER A 58 15.47 -3.31 3.69
C SER A 58 14.70 -2.23 2.93
N ILE A 59 14.02 -1.32 3.65
CA ILE A 59 13.31 -0.18 3.06
C ILE A 59 14.24 1.03 2.90
N GLY A 60 15.11 1.28 3.88
CA GLY A 60 15.95 2.48 3.95
C GLY A 60 17.14 2.47 2.99
N GLU A 61 17.83 1.35 2.82
CA GLU A 61 19.04 1.27 1.99
C GLU A 61 18.77 1.60 0.50
N PRO A 62 17.69 1.08 -0.13
CA PRO A 62 17.31 1.49 -1.48
C PRO A 62 16.85 2.96 -1.57
N GLY A 63 16.56 3.62 -0.44
CA GLY A 63 16.15 5.02 -0.40
C GLY A 63 17.15 5.97 -1.07
N THR A 64 18.45 5.67 -0.96
CA THR A 64 19.52 6.41 -1.64
C THR A 64 19.43 6.32 -3.17
N GLN A 65 18.93 5.20 -3.70
CA GLN A 65 18.72 5.03 -5.14
C GLN A 65 17.47 5.79 -5.60
N LEU A 66 16.44 5.87 -4.74
CA LEU A 66 15.21 6.61 -5.02
C LEU A 66 15.43 8.13 -5.04
N THR A 67 16.40 8.66 -4.28
CA THR A 67 16.79 10.08 -4.37
C THR A 67 17.61 10.39 -5.62
N MET A 68 18.45 9.47 -6.08
CA MET A 68 19.22 9.69 -7.31
C MET A 68 18.32 9.80 -8.55
N ARG A 69 17.22 9.03 -8.61
CA ARG A 69 16.26 9.14 -9.73
C ARG A 69 15.52 10.46 -9.77
N THR A 70 15.37 11.19 -8.66
CA THR A 70 14.69 12.50 -8.66
C THR A 70 15.53 13.63 -9.27
N PHE A 71 16.87 13.51 -9.27
CA PHE A 71 17.75 14.55 -9.83
C PHE A 71 17.99 14.40 -11.35
N HIS A 72 18.12 13.17 -11.85
CA HIS A 72 18.47 12.91 -13.26
C HIS A 72 17.30 13.04 -14.23
N THR A 73 16.04 12.96 -13.76
CA THR A 73 14.86 13.32 -14.56
C THR A 73 14.63 14.83 -14.67
N GLY A 74 15.58 15.66 -14.23
CA GLY A 74 15.70 17.07 -14.63
C GLY A 74 14.38 17.83 -14.66
N GLY A 75 13.70 17.97 -13.52
CA GLY A 75 12.54 18.85 -13.43
C GLY A 75 11.34 18.43 -14.30
N VAL A 76 10.78 17.24 -14.07
CA VAL A 76 9.38 16.99 -14.43
C VAL A 76 8.48 17.83 -13.50
N VAL A 77 8.50 19.15 -13.70
CA VAL A 77 7.51 20.09 -13.21
C VAL A 77 6.25 19.82 -14.04
N GLY A 78 5.47 18.82 -13.64
CA GLY A 78 4.28 18.42 -14.40
C GLY A 78 3.61 17.13 -13.97
N ALA A 79 4.23 16.31 -13.12
CA ALA A 79 3.52 15.18 -12.52
C ALA A 79 2.70 15.67 -11.32
N ASP A 80 1.38 15.55 -11.39
CA ASP A 80 0.43 15.82 -10.30
C ASP A 80 0.63 14.90 -9.07
N ILE A 81 1.52 13.91 -9.19
CA ILE A 81 1.81 12.89 -8.18
C ILE A 81 3.30 12.96 -7.80
N THR A 82 3.59 13.04 -6.50
CA THR A 82 4.96 12.96 -5.97
C THR A 82 5.59 11.60 -6.27
N GLN A 83 6.87 11.59 -6.65
CA GLN A 83 7.60 10.39 -7.07
C GLN A 83 8.92 10.24 -6.29
N GLY A 84 9.45 9.02 -6.22
CA GLY A 84 10.73 8.73 -5.57
C GLY A 84 10.66 8.82 -4.04
N LEU A 85 11.75 9.25 -3.41
CA LEU A 85 11.83 9.35 -1.95
C LEU A 85 10.78 10.29 -1.33
N PRO A 86 10.46 11.48 -1.91
CA PRO A 86 9.41 12.35 -1.37
C PRO A 86 8.06 11.65 -1.18
N ARG A 87 7.71 10.70 -2.05
CA ARG A 87 6.47 9.94 -1.92
C ARG A 87 6.52 8.96 -0.76
N VAL A 88 7.67 8.33 -0.53
CA VAL A 88 7.89 7.41 0.59
C VAL A 88 7.74 8.18 1.91
N GLU A 89 8.37 9.35 2.03
CA GLU A 89 8.25 10.22 3.21
C GLU A 89 6.80 10.65 3.47
N GLU A 90 6.08 11.10 2.44
CA GLU A 90 4.65 11.46 2.57
C GLU A 90 3.80 10.31 3.12
N LEU A 91 4.05 9.08 2.65
CA LEU A 91 3.32 7.88 3.07
C LEU A 91 3.66 7.46 4.51
N PHE A 92 4.94 7.50 4.90
CA PHE A 92 5.38 7.13 6.25
C PHE A 92 4.97 8.15 7.31
N GLU A 93 4.93 9.43 6.97
CA GLU A 93 4.51 10.50 7.87
C GLU A 93 3.01 10.81 7.80
N ALA A 94 2.24 10.07 6.99
CA ALA A 94 0.82 10.29 6.75
C ALA A 94 0.47 11.75 6.39
N ARG A 95 1.35 12.41 5.60
CA ARG A 95 1.13 13.78 5.14
C ARG A 95 0.01 13.82 4.10
N LYS A 96 -0.72 14.94 4.05
CA LYS A 96 -1.73 15.18 3.01
C LYS A 96 -1.03 15.30 1.65
N PRO A 97 -1.40 14.49 0.64
CA PRO A 97 -0.82 14.59 -0.70
C PRO A 97 -1.25 15.91 -1.35
N LYS A 98 -0.44 16.41 -2.29
CA LYS A 98 -0.73 17.65 -3.01
C LYS A 98 -1.96 17.53 -3.93
N GLY A 99 -2.08 16.40 -4.65
CA GLY A 99 -3.28 16.04 -5.43
C GLY A 99 -4.29 15.25 -4.59
N LEU A 100 -5.08 15.93 -3.77
CA LEU A 100 -6.10 15.29 -2.94
C LEU A 100 -7.24 14.74 -3.82
N ALA A 101 -7.52 13.44 -3.66
CA ALA A 101 -8.72 12.82 -4.21
C ALA A 101 -9.81 12.77 -3.14
N ILE A 102 -11.03 13.17 -3.50
CA ILE A 102 -12.21 13.03 -2.66
C ILE A 102 -12.73 11.60 -2.82
N VAL A 103 -12.90 10.89 -1.71
CA VAL A 103 -13.46 9.54 -1.67
C VAL A 103 -14.92 9.63 -1.24
N SER A 104 -15.80 8.85 -1.87
CA SER A 104 -17.20 8.80 -1.45
C SER A 104 -17.35 8.19 -0.06
N GLU A 105 -18.11 8.85 0.80
CA GLU A 105 -18.44 8.36 2.14
C GLU A 105 -19.59 7.35 2.13
N ILE A 106 -20.37 7.33 1.04
CA ILE A 106 -21.55 6.47 0.88
C ILE A 106 -21.42 5.59 -0.37
N THR A 107 -22.05 4.43 -0.32
CA THR A 107 -22.22 3.56 -1.50
C THR A 107 -23.50 3.96 -2.21
N GLY A 108 -23.46 4.04 -3.53
CA GLY A 108 -24.62 4.49 -4.29
C GLY A 108 -24.37 4.61 -5.78
N THR A 109 -25.34 5.22 -6.47
CA THR A 109 -25.23 5.56 -7.89
C THR A 109 -24.62 6.95 -8.04
N VAL A 110 -23.74 7.12 -9.02
CA VAL A 110 -23.03 8.39 -9.25
C VAL A 110 -23.73 9.21 -10.33
N LYS A 111 -24.02 10.48 -10.04
CA LYS A 111 -24.45 11.49 -11.01
C LYS A 111 -23.38 12.56 -11.11
N ILE A 112 -22.96 12.89 -12.33
CA ILE A 112 -21.90 13.87 -12.56
C ILE A 112 -22.55 15.08 -13.23
N GLU A 113 -22.37 16.25 -12.64
CA GLU A 113 -22.77 17.51 -13.23
C GLU A 113 -21.53 18.35 -13.52
N GLU A 114 -21.38 18.76 -14.78
CA GLU A 114 -20.24 19.52 -15.25
C GLU A 114 -20.69 20.89 -15.75
N THR A 115 -20.28 21.92 -15.02
CA THR A 115 -20.44 23.32 -15.46
C THR A 115 -19.11 23.81 -16.05
N LYS A 116 -19.14 24.89 -16.85
CA LYS A 116 -17.95 25.46 -17.51
C LYS A 116 -16.77 25.78 -16.55
N LYS A 117 -16.99 25.85 -15.24
CA LYS A 117 -15.97 26.17 -14.22
C LYS A 117 -15.77 25.10 -13.15
N LYS A 118 -16.69 24.14 -12.98
CA LYS A 118 -16.65 23.17 -11.89
C LYS A 118 -17.32 21.86 -12.29
N ARG A 119 -16.70 20.75 -11.92
CA ARG A 119 -17.29 19.41 -11.96
C ARG A 119 -17.74 19.04 -10.53
N THR A 120 -18.98 18.59 -10.38
CA THR A 120 -19.55 18.15 -9.10
C THR A 120 -20.07 16.73 -9.28
N VAL A 121 -19.80 15.88 -8.28
CA VAL A 121 -20.11 14.45 -8.32
C VAL A 121 -21.07 14.18 -7.18
N PHE A 122 -22.30 13.79 -7.50
CA PHE A 122 -23.31 13.40 -6.53
C PHE A 122 -23.36 11.89 -6.42
N VAL A 123 -23.44 11.38 -5.20
CA VAL A 123 -23.63 9.96 -4.90
C VAL A 123 -24.97 9.81 -4.21
N THR A 124 -25.87 9.03 -4.80
CA THR A 124 -27.21 8.75 -4.26
C THR A 124 -27.25 7.34 -3.69
N SER A 125 -27.49 7.23 -2.39
CA SER A 125 -27.70 5.94 -1.71
C SER A 125 -29.06 5.35 -2.09
N ASN A 126 -29.22 4.04 -1.90
CA ASN A 126 -30.48 3.34 -2.14
C ASN A 126 -31.63 3.84 -1.24
N ASP A 127 -31.30 4.46 -0.10
CA ASP A 127 -32.24 5.03 0.86
C ASP A 127 -32.65 6.48 0.53
N GLY A 128 -32.17 7.04 -0.59
CA GLY A 128 -32.49 8.39 -1.05
C GLY A 128 -31.62 9.51 -0.48
N GLU A 129 -30.63 9.20 0.35
CA GLU A 129 -29.62 10.18 0.80
C GLU A 129 -28.65 10.54 -0.34
N GLU A 130 -28.44 11.83 -0.58
CA GLU A 130 -27.51 12.36 -1.60
C GLU A 130 -26.35 13.11 -0.93
N ARG A 131 -25.11 12.82 -1.35
CA ARG A 131 -23.89 13.57 -0.96
C ARG A 131 -23.07 13.98 -2.18
N SER A 132 -22.44 15.15 -2.09
CA SER A 132 -21.60 15.76 -3.16
C SER A 132 -20.15 15.94 -2.77
#